data_AF-A0A3M1ZTI8-F1
#
_entry.id   AF-A0A3M1ZTI8-F1
#
_cell.length_a   1.000
_cell.length_b   1.000
_cell.length_c   1.000
_cell.angle_alpha   90.00
_cell.angle_beta   90.00
_cell.angle_gamma   90.00
#
_symmetry.space_group_name_H-M   'P 1'
#
loop_
_entity.id
_entity.type
_entity.pdbx_description
1 polymer ?
#
loop_
_entity_poly.entity_id
_entity_poly.type
_entity_poly.pdbx_seq_one_letter_code
_entity_poly.pdbx_strand_id
1 'polypeptide(L)'
;MPDAFVWYHADASRKEDILRWLDSLSASWDLQVRLYRRTAHGQTTYMEVYEHIEPETLAEIERLAPAGASLPTSSATPRFLIGLQA
;
A
#
# COMPACT_ATOMS: atom_id res chain seq x y z
N MET A 1 -10.03 12.51 0.86
CA MET A 1 -10.13 11.46 -0.18
C MET A 1 -8.72 10.88 -0.29
N PRO A 2 -8.51 9.56 -0.36
CA PRO A 2 -7.13 9.04 -0.38
C PRO A 2 -6.39 9.47 -1.63
N ASP A 3 -5.16 9.91 -1.45
CA ASP A 3 -4.28 10.38 -2.53
C ASP A 3 -3.60 9.20 -3.23
N ALA A 4 -3.34 8.12 -2.49
CA ALA A 4 -2.81 6.88 -3.05
C ALA A 4 -3.24 5.65 -2.24
N PHE A 5 -3.19 4.48 -2.88
CA PHE A 5 -3.31 3.20 -2.18
C PHE A 5 -2.43 2.14 -2.82
N VAL A 6 -1.95 1.22 -1.99
CA VAL A 6 -1.11 0.08 -2.36
C VAL A 6 -1.81 -1.17 -1.88
N TRP A 7 -2.04 -2.13 -2.78
CA TRP A 7 -2.68 -3.40 -2.45
C TRP A 7 -1.79 -4.58 -2.83
N TYR A 8 -1.75 -5.60 -2.00
CA TYR A 8 -0.92 -6.78 -2.25
C TYR A 8 -1.43 -8.00 -1.49
N HIS A 9 -1.05 -9.16 -1.99
CA HIS A 9 -1.25 -10.42 -1.29
C HIS A 9 -0.03 -10.70 -0.40
N ALA A 10 -0.30 -11.04 0.85
CA ALA A 10 0.75 -11.50 1.77
C ALA A 10 0.16 -12.51 2.74
N ASP A 11 1.05 -13.29 3.37
CA ASP A 11 0.65 -14.18 4.45
C ASP A 11 0.05 -13.38 5.61
N ALA A 12 -0.95 -13.94 6.28
CA ALA A 12 -1.61 -13.29 7.42
C ALA A 12 -0.66 -12.97 8.59
N SER A 13 0.42 -13.75 8.72
CA SER A 13 1.48 -13.54 9.73
C SER A 13 2.25 -12.24 9.52
N ARG A 14 2.26 -11.69 8.29
CA ARG A 14 2.98 -10.45 7.94
C ARG A 14 2.34 -9.19 8.53
N LYS A 15 1.16 -9.29 9.13
CA LYS A 15 0.41 -8.12 9.64
C LYS A 15 1.27 -7.23 10.55
N GLU A 16 2.01 -7.82 11.49
CA GLU A 16 2.81 -7.07 12.46
C GLU A 16 4.01 -6.37 11.81
N ASP A 17 4.65 -7.03 10.84
CA ASP A 17 5.73 -6.44 10.05
C ASP A 17 5.24 -5.26 9.22
N ILE A 18 4.07 -5.40 8.59
CA ILE A 18 3.45 -4.34 7.79
C ILE A 18 3.10 -3.15 8.69
N LEU A 19 2.50 -3.38 9.86
CA LEU A 19 2.18 -2.29 10.79
C LEU A 19 3.45 -1.56 11.26
N ARG A 20 4.51 -2.29 11.60
CA ARG A 20 5.80 -1.68 11.97
C ARG A 20 6.41 -0.85 10.85
N TRP A 21 6.32 -1.35 9.62
CA TRP A 21 6.74 -0.61 8.43
C TRP A 21 5.95 0.70 8.27
N LEU A 22 4.62 0.63 8.34
CA LEU A 22 3.76 1.79 8.23
C LEU A 22 3.99 2.80 9.35
N ASP A 23 4.15 2.34 10.59
CA ASP A 23 4.49 3.21 11.72
C ASP A 23 5.82 3.94 11.49
N SER A 24 6.81 3.26 10.90
CA SER A 24 8.10 3.88 10.57
C SER A 24 7.98 4.94 9.47
N LEU A 25 7.13 4.71 8.46
CA LEU A 25 6.84 5.69 7.41
C LEU A 25 6.10 6.90 7.96
N SER A 26 5.04 6.68 8.76
CA SER A 26 4.28 7.74 9.42
C SER A 26 5.16 8.59 10.33
N ALA A 27 6.07 7.98 11.09
CA ALA A 27 6.99 8.72 11.96
C ALA A 27 8.07 9.50 11.20
N SER A 28 8.57 8.96 10.08
CA SER A 28 9.68 9.57 9.33
C SER A 28 9.20 10.70 8.42
N TRP A 29 8.02 10.54 7.81
CA TRP A 29 7.54 11.39 6.71
C TRP A 29 6.21 12.09 7.02
N ASP A 30 5.77 12.07 8.29
CA ASP A 30 4.51 12.68 8.75
C ASP A 30 3.29 12.24 7.92
N LEU A 31 3.27 10.96 7.53
CA LEU A 31 2.24 10.40 6.66
C LEU A 31 1.07 9.85 7.45
N GLN A 32 -0.14 10.10 6.94
CA GLN A 32 -1.35 9.42 7.41
C GLN A 32 -1.60 8.18 6.56
N VAL A 33 -1.38 7.01 7.15
CA VAL A 33 -1.57 5.73 6.46
C VAL A 33 -2.57 4.84 7.20
N ARG A 34 -3.47 4.20 6.45
CA ARG A 34 -4.43 3.22 6.96
C ARG A 34 -4.20 1.87 6.32
N LEU A 35 -4.13 0.83 7.13
CA LEU A 35 -4.05 -0.55 6.67
C LEU A 35 -5.41 -1.24 6.74
N TYR A 36 -5.91 -1.70 5.61
CA TYR A 36 -7.05 -2.60 5.51
C TYR A 36 -6.56 -4.03 5.23
N ARG A 37 -7.28 -5.00 5.77
CA ARG A 37 -7.01 -6.42 5.53
C ARG A 37 -8.31 -7.12 5.12
N ARG A 38 -8.21 -7.96 4.09
CA ARG A 38 -9.28 -8.87 3.67
C ARG A 38 -8.71 -10.28 3.53
N THR A 39 -9.36 -11.26 4.15
CA THR A 39 -9.04 -12.68 3.93
C THR A 39 -10.22 -13.35 3.26
N ALA A 40 -10.00 -13.95 2.09
CA ALA A 40 -11.02 -14.67 1.32
C ALA A 40 -10.40 -15.85 0.57
N HIS A 41 -11.08 -17.00 0.54
CA HIS A 41 -10.61 -18.21 -0.15
C HIS A 41 -9.18 -18.64 0.22
N GLY A 42 -8.77 -18.46 1.47
CA GLY A 42 -7.43 -18.80 1.95
C GLY A 42 -6.34 -17.80 1.54
N GLN A 43 -6.67 -16.74 0.82
CA GLN A 43 -5.75 -15.67 0.45
C GLN A 43 -5.99 -14.44 1.34
N THR A 44 -4.91 -13.80 1.79
CA THR A 44 -4.98 -12.53 2.52
C THR A 44 -4.47 -11.40 1.62
N THR A 45 -5.27 -10.35 1.52
CA THR A 45 -4.97 -9.10 0.84
C THR A 45 -4.85 -7.99 1.87
N TYR A 46 -3.79 -7.22 1.73
CA TYR A 46 -3.58 -5.97 2.46
C TYR A 46 -3.76 -4.80 1.51
N MET A 47 -4.30 -3.70 2.02
CA MET A 47 -4.44 -2.44 1.31
C MET A 47 -4.00 -1.30 2.22
N GLU A 48 -2.89 -0.67 1.87
CA GLU A 48 -2.37 0.54 2.48
C GLU A 48 -3.00 1.73 1.77
N VAL A 49 -3.52 2.68 2.52
CA VAL A 49 -4.16 3.88 2.00
C VAL A 49 -3.46 5.09 2.58
N TYR A 50 -2.91 5.91 1.70
CA TYR A 50 -2.13 7.10 2.03
C TYR A 50 -3.00 8.35 1.83
N GLU A 51 -3.09 9.17 2.87
CA GLU A 51 -3.80 10.45 2.87
C GLU A 51 -2.78 11.60 3.02
N HIS A 52 -3.02 12.69 2.30
CA HIS A 52 -2.22 13.92 2.26
C HIS A 52 -0.76 13.71 1.83
N ILE A 53 -0.51 12.86 0.83
CA ILE A 53 0.84 12.56 0.34
C ILE A 53 1.19 13.36 -0.92
N GLU A 54 2.40 13.93 -0.93
CA GLU A 54 2.97 14.55 -2.11
C GLU A 54 3.40 13.50 -3.15
N PRO A 55 3.28 13.77 -4.46
CA PRO A 55 3.65 12.81 -5.52
C PRO A 55 5.10 12.30 -5.42
N GLU A 56 6.02 13.15 -4.96
CA GLU A 56 7.43 12.81 -4.80
C GLU A 56 7.66 11.80 -3.67
N THR A 57 6.92 11.94 -2.56
CA THR A 57 6.97 11.00 -1.44
C THR A 57 6.39 9.65 -1.85
N LEU A 58 5.32 9.64 -2.64
CA LEU A 58 4.74 8.41 -3.16
C LEU A 58 5.75 7.63 -4.01
N ALA A 59 6.44 8.30 -4.94
CA ALA A 59 7.47 7.67 -5.77
C ALA A 59 8.61 7.05 -4.94
N GLU A 60 8.95 7.66 -3.80
CA GLU A 60 9.97 7.13 -2.90
C GLU A 60 9.46 5.92 -2.09
N ILE A 61 8.18 5.90 -1.66
CA ILE A 61 7.54 4.71 -1.08
C ILE A 61 7.59 3.55 -2.06
N GLU A 62 7.27 3.81 -3.34
CA GLU A 62 7.32 2.80 -4.41
C GLU A 62 8.72 2.21 -4.57
N ARG A 63 9.77 3.04 -4.47
CA ARG A 63 11.16 2.61 -4.56
C ARG A 63 11.62 1.77 -3.36
N LEU A 64 11.11 2.06 -2.17
CA LEU A 64 11.46 1.34 -0.94
C LEU A 64 10.71 0.00 -0.79
N ALA A 65 9.61 -0.18 -1.51
CA ALA A 65 8.89 -1.44 -1.51
C ALA A 65 9.80 -2.58 -2.02
N PRO A 66 9.98 -3.67 -1.25
CA PRO A 66 10.88 -4.75 -1.64
C PRO A 66 10.44 -5.34 -2.98
N ALA A 67 11.37 -5.82 -3.82
CA ALA A 67 11.12 -6.28 -5.20
C ALA A 67 10.06 -7.41 -5.39
N GLY A 68 9.44 -7.91 -4.33
CA GLY A 68 8.26 -8.80 -4.35
C GLY A 68 6.92 -8.13 -3.97
N ALA A 69 6.95 -6.88 -3.50
CA ALA A 69 5.84 -5.95 -3.52
C ALA A 69 5.79 -5.30 -4.91
N SER A 70 5.64 -6.14 -5.95
CA SER A 70 5.30 -5.63 -7.26
C SER A 70 3.92 -5.02 -7.16
N LEU A 71 3.86 -3.69 -7.03
CA LEU A 71 2.77 -2.92 -7.60
C LEU A 71 2.62 -3.43 -9.04
N PRO A 72 1.45 -3.95 -9.45
CA PRO A 72 1.32 -4.44 -10.81
C PRO A 72 1.48 -3.28 -11.79
N THR A 73 2.70 -3.09 -12.28
CA THR A 73 2.94 -2.54 -13.61
C THR A 73 2.61 -3.67 -14.59
N SER A 74 1.37 -3.62 -15.10
CA SER A 74 0.90 -4.27 -16.34
C SER A 74 1.33 -5.72 -16.61
N SER A 75 0.43 -6.68 -16.32
CA SER A 75 0.03 -7.78 -17.23
C SER A 75 -0.74 -8.86 -16.45
N ALA A 76 -2.06 -8.67 -16.35
CA ALA A 76 -3.12 -9.64 -16.02
C ALA A 76 -4.26 -8.85 -15.35
N THR A 77 -5.11 -8.25 -16.18
CA THR A 77 -6.19 -7.29 -15.85
C THR A 77 -6.47 -7.10 -14.34
N PRO A 78 -5.68 -6.27 -13.64
CA PRO A 78 -6.01 -5.80 -12.32
C PRO A 78 -7.04 -4.69 -12.50
N ARG A 79 -8.14 -4.75 -11.76
CA ARG A 79 -9.17 -3.71 -11.80
C ARG A 79 -8.67 -2.53 -10.96
N PHE A 80 -7.76 -1.75 -11.54
CA PHE A 80 -7.29 -0.49 -10.98
C PHE A 80 -8.43 0.53 -10.97
N LEU A 81 -8.74 1.06 -9.81
CA LEU A 81 -9.43 2.33 -9.65
C LEU A 81 -8.43 3.27 -8.99
N ILE A 82 -7.44 3.78 -9.74
CA ILE A 82 -6.72 4.98 -9.32
C ILE A 82 -7.72 6.12 -9.51
N GLY A 83 -8.49 6.40 -8.46
CA GLY A 83 -9.30 7.61 -8.40
C GLY A 83 -8.42 8.73 -7.87
N LEU A 84 -7.81 9.51 -8.75
CA LEU A 84 -7.44 10.89 -8.42
C LEU A 84 -8.76 11.68 -8.61
N GLN A 85 -9.46 12.10 -7.54
CA GLN A 85 -10.43 13.18 -7.76
C GLN A 85 -9.66 14.48 -7.82
N ALA A 86 -9.78 15.14 -8.96
CA ALA A 86 -9.58 16.58 -9.08
C ALA A 86 -10.56 17.35 -8.17
#